data_AF-A0A1G9S804-F1
#
_entry.id   AF-A0A1G9S804-F1
#
_cell.length_a   1.000
_cell.length_b   1.000
_cell.length_c   1.000
_cell.angle_alpha   90.00
_cell.angle_beta   90.00
_cell.angle_gamma   90.00
#
_symmetry.space_group_name_H-M   'P 1'
#
loop_
_entity.id
_entity.type
_entity.pdbx_description
1 polymer ?
#
loop_
_entity_poly.entity_id
_entity_poly.type
_entity_poly.pdbx_seq_one_letter_code
_entity_poly.pdbx_strand_id
1 'polypeptide(L)'
;MKQKIKLVFTLGMLISIMGISQNPIEKDRLKAEAERFITIYNTGDTLQYHRFLSTISSDGETVKRTLQGHKNTYNLLGKVEVKDWVYVSTSKMDLIVKEGKYDTWWRFMISTDENQKFLERKIIPLPLPEIGLKSGKLKKKELQAALDDYITHKLDKGFSGNVFISKSDKTLYNKSFGKDTKGKPNTLNTQFSLASAGKMFTAIAILQLQDQKKLDLDNTVVTFLPDLKNNKLHAITLAQLLTHTSGMGDFFESPLYEKLKDDLVSSKSFMPFIEADKLHFAPGTDLRYSNTGFGLLGIIIEKISGLTFQEYVEENIFEPLKMKYTAAGTGAGGGTSTVGDIHLFLRGLNNGQLLGPSTQKCLFDETVDGHYGYGTEHHLIGHEHIVGHSGGFINVCVELNLYPNTNHIAIVLSNTEPPFGHFLSNKIKELLVRRPNVSI
;
A
#
# COMPACT_ATOMS: atom_id res chain seq x y z
N MET A 1 14.95 -27.73 -14.02
CA MET A 1 13.54 -27.86 -13.59
C MET A 1 12.82 -26.53 -13.74
N LYS A 2 12.76 -26.02 -14.97
CA LYS A 2 12.07 -24.80 -15.37
C LYS A 2 10.75 -25.22 -16.04
N GLN A 3 9.67 -24.44 -15.87
CA GLN A 3 8.33 -24.57 -16.52
C GLN A 3 7.19 -25.35 -15.82
N LYS A 4 7.04 -25.34 -14.49
CA LYS A 4 5.78 -25.82 -13.87
C LYS A 4 5.11 -24.95 -12.80
N ILE A 5 5.57 -23.72 -12.57
CA ILE A 5 4.92 -22.79 -11.63
C ILE A 5 4.63 -21.47 -12.38
N LYS A 6 3.72 -21.52 -13.35
CA LYS A 6 3.25 -20.33 -14.07
C LYS A 6 1.73 -20.30 -14.25
N LEU A 7 1.01 -21.07 -13.44
CA LEU A 7 -0.42 -21.30 -13.62
C LEU A 7 -1.17 -21.36 -12.28
N VAL A 8 -1.02 -20.36 -11.40
CA VAL A 8 -1.91 -20.25 -10.21
C VAL A 8 -2.39 -18.82 -9.89
N PHE A 9 -1.72 -17.72 -10.28
CA PHE A 9 -2.16 -16.38 -9.82
C PHE A 9 -2.32 -15.29 -10.88
N THR A 10 -2.54 -15.65 -12.15
CA THR A 10 -3.04 -14.72 -13.17
C THR A 10 -4.53 -14.99 -13.43
N LEU A 11 -5.36 -14.80 -12.41
CA LEU A 11 -6.82 -14.84 -12.54
C LEU A 11 -7.42 -13.61 -11.87
N GLY A 12 -7.07 -12.44 -12.40
CA GLY A 12 -7.49 -11.14 -11.86
C GLY A 12 -7.79 -10.08 -12.91
N MET A 13 -8.09 -10.46 -14.15
CA MET A 13 -8.70 -9.58 -15.18
C MET A 13 -8.98 -10.39 -16.46
N LEU A 14 -9.86 -11.38 -16.35
CA LEU A 14 -10.60 -12.06 -17.42
C LEU A 14 -11.27 -13.30 -16.79
N ILE A 15 -12.18 -13.06 -15.84
CA ILE A 15 -13.26 -14.03 -15.66
C ILE A 15 -14.28 -13.67 -16.73
N SER A 16 -14.00 -14.15 -17.94
CA SER A 16 -15.02 -14.50 -18.90
C SER A 16 -15.99 -15.42 -18.15
N ILE A 17 -17.17 -14.91 -17.81
CA ILE A 17 -18.47 -15.58 -17.81
C ILE A 17 -18.33 -17.11 -17.90
N MET A 18 -17.85 -17.76 -16.85
CA MET A 18 -18.18 -19.15 -16.58
C MET A 18 -19.37 -19.05 -15.65
N GLY A 19 -20.55 -19.13 -16.26
CA GLY A 19 -21.82 -19.13 -15.55
C GLY A 19 -21.84 -20.28 -14.55
N ILE A 20 -21.49 -19.99 -13.30
CA ILE A 20 -22.21 -20.60 -12.20
C ILE A 20 -23.65 -20.15 -12.44
N SER A 21 -24.54 -21.06 -12.84
CA SER A 21 -25.97 -20.77 -12.93
C SER A 21 -26.47 -20.52 -11.51
N GLN A 22 -26.26 -19.29 -11.02
CA GLN A 22 -26.69 -18.88 -9.70
C GLN A 22 -28.22 -18.75 -9.72
N ASN A 23 -28.88 -19.31 -8.71
CA ASN A 23 -30.32 -19.20 -8.54
C ASN A 23 -30.70 -17.70 -8.44
N PRO A 24 -31.55 -17.18 -9.34
CA PRO A 24 -31.95 -15.76 -9.31
C PRO A 24 -32.46 -15.29 -7.94
N ILE A 25 -33.14 -16.17 -7.21
CA ILE A 25 -33.68 -15.88 -5.87
C ILE A 25 -32.58 -15.57 -4.85
N GLU A 26 -31.43 -16.26 -4.92
CA GLU A 26 -30.32 -16.05 -3.99
C GLU A 26 -29.63 -14.71 -4.25
N LYS A 27 -29.46 -14.34 -5.52
CA LYS A 27 -28.92 -13.03 -5.92
C LYS A 27 -29.79 -11.90 -5.38
N ASP A 28 -31.10 -12.01 -5.56
CA ASP A 28 -32.05 -10.99 -5.11
C ASP A 28 -32.01 -10.81 -3.59
N ARG A 29 -31.86 -11.90 -2.82
CA ARG A 29 -31.74 -11.84 -1.35
C ARG A 29 -30.43 -11.20 -0.89
N LEU A 30 -29.28 -11.60 -1.46
CA LEU A 30 -27.98 -11.00 -1.14
C LEU A 30 -27.99 -9.49 -1.41
N LYS A 31 -28.53 -9.10 -2.57
CA LYS A 31 -28.64 -7.69 -2.94
C LYS A 31 -29.56 -6.92 -1.98
N ALA A 32 -30.71 -7.49 -1.61
CA ALA A 32 -31.63 -6.87 -0.66
C ALA A 32 -30.98 -6.63 0.72
N GLU A 33 -30.17 -7.57 1.22
CA GLU A 33 -29.44 -7.36 2.47
C GLU A 33 -28.30 -6.33 2.34
N ALA A 34 -27.61 -6.28 1.21
CA ALA A 34 -26.63 -5.24 0.95
C ALA A 34 -27.28 -3.83 0.84
N GLU A 35 -28.47 -3.74 0.22
CA GLU A 35 -29.29 -2.53 0.15
C GLU A 35 -29.77 -2.08 1.53
N ARG A 36 -30.22 -3.03 2.37
CA ARG A 36 -30.60 -2.78 3.76
C ARG A 36 -29.40 -2.26 4.56
N PHE A 37 -28.25 -2.91 4.46
CA PHE A 37 -27.03 -2.48 5.12
C PHE A 37 -26.64 -1.06 4.73
N ILE A 38 -26.55 -0.75 3.43
CA ILE A 38 -26.08 0.57 2.98
C ILE A 38 -27.08 1.68 3.32
N THR A 39 -28.38 1.38 3.29
CA THR A 39 -29.44 2.30 3.73
C THR A 39 -29.23 2.68 5.20
N ILE A 40 -29.02 1.69 6.06
CA ILE A 40 -28.81 1.91 7.50
C ILE A 40 -27.48 2.61 7.75
N TYR A 41 -26.41 2.21 7.06
CA TYR A 41 -25.10 2.88 7.13
C TYR A 41 -25.25 4.38 6.85
N ASN A 42 -26.00 4.75 5.80
CA ASN A 42 -26.20 6.14 5.37
C ASN A 42 -27.12 6.96 6.29
N THR A 43 -27.74 6.35 7.31
CA THR A 43 -28.45 7.12 8.35
C THR A 43 -27.47 7.80 9.30
N GLY A 44 -26.30 7.20 9.53
CA GLY A 44 -25.39 7.59 10.61
C GLY A 44 -25.92 7.32 12.02
N ASP A 45 -27.10 6.71 12.15
CA ASP A 45 -27.76 6.44 13.42
C ASP A 45 -27.22 5.14 14.01
N THR A 46 -26.36 5.30 15.02
CA THR A 46 -25.75 4.17 15.74
C THR A 46 -26.77 3.25 16.40
N LEU A 47 -27.94 3.75 16.80
CA LEU A 47 -29.00 2.92 17.40
C LEU A 47 -29.69 2.07 16.33
N GLN A 48 -29.97 2.63 15.16
CA GLN A 48 -30.50 1.86 14.03
C GLN A 48 -29.49 0.80 13.55
N TYR A 49 -28.21 1.16 13.45
CA TYR A 49 -27.15 0.22 13.10
C TYR A 49 -26.99 -0.88 14.16
N HIS A 50 -27.05 -0.54 15.44
CA HIS A 50 -27.07 -1.53 16.52
C HIS A 50 -28.27 -2.48 16.39
N ARG A 51 -29.50 -1.95 16.22
CA ARG A 51 -30.71 -2.78 16.03
C ARG A 51 -30.56 -3.72 14.85
N PHE A 52 -30.04 -3.23 13.72
CA PHE A 52 -29.74 -4.06 12.55
C PHE A 52 -28.82 -5.23 12.93
N LEU A 53 -27.65 -4.94 13.52
CA LEU A 53 -26.71 -5.98 13.91
C LEU A 53 -27.29 -6.98 14.92
N SER A 54 -28.10 -6.51 15.88
CA SER A 54 -28.75 -7.39 16.86
C SER A 54 -29.80 -8.32 16.24
N THR A 55 -30.35 -8.01 15.05
CA THR A 55 -31.21 -8.97 14.31
C THR A 55 -30.42 -10.09 13.65
N ILE A 56 -29.09 -9.95 13.59
CA ILE A 56 -28.20 -10.77 12.78
C ILE A 56 -27.23 -11.58 13.65
N SER A 57 -26.73 -11.02 14.75
CA SER A 57 -25.83 -11.69 15.70
C SER A 57 -26.30 -11.48 17.13
N SER A 58 -26.28 -12.56 17.92
CA SER A 58 -26.50 -12.54 19.38
C SER A 58 -25.22 -12.39 20.19
N ASP A 59 -24.03 -12.41 19.55
CA ASP A 59 -22.75 -12.19 20.22
C ASP A 59 -22.53 -10.70 20.50
N GLY A 60 -22.72 -10.30 21.76
CA GLY A 60 -22.63 -8.92 22.21
C GLY A 60 -21.28 -8.25 21.97
N GLU A 61 -20.17 -8.98 22.07
CA GLU A 61 -18.83 -8.40 21.84
C GLU A 61 -18.58 -8.14 20.35
N THR A 62 -19.00 -9.07 19.48
CA THR A 62 -18.95 -8.84 18.03
C THR A 62 -19.83 -7.66 17.61
N VAL A 63 -21.05 -7.55 18.16
CA VAL A 63 -21.94 -6.39 17.89
C VAL A 63 -21.26 -5.08 18.32
N LYS A 64 -20.70 -5.02 19.52
CA LYS A 64 -20.03 -3.83 20.07
C LYS A 64 -18.82 -3.40 19.22
N ARG A 65 -17.94 -4.34 18.88
CA ARG A 65 -16.77 -4.09 18.01
C ARG A 65 -17.20 -3.60 16.62
N THR A 66 -18.21 -4.22 16.05
CA THR A 66 -18.74 -3.87 14.72
C THR A 66 -19.36 -2.47 14.71
N LEU A 67 -20.10 -2.11 15.77
CA LEU A 67 -20.67 -0.79 15.97
C LEU A 67 -19.61 0.30 16.10
N GLN A 68 -18.55 0.06 16.88
CA GLN A 68 -17.44 1.02 17.00
C GLN A 68 -16.74 1.24 15.65
N GLY A 69 -16.49 0.16 14.91
CA GLY A 69 -15.93 0.25 13.56
C GLY A 69 -16.82 1.04 12.59
N HIS A 70 -18.15 0.86 12.67
CA HIS A 70 -19.10 1.64 11.89
C HIS A 70 -19.06 3.13 12.27
N LYS A 71 -19.08 3.47 13.56
CA LYS A 71 -18.98 4.86 14.03
C LYS A 71 -17.71 5.54 13.52
N ASN A 72 -16.56 4.87 13.61
CA ASN A 72 -15.30 5.40 13.12
C ASN A 72 -15.34 5.64 11.60
N THR A 73 -15.86 4.66 10.85
CA THR A 73 -15.97 4.76 9.39
C THR A 73 -16.93 5.88 8.97
N TYR A 74 -18.10 5.97 9.58
CA TYR A 74 -19.08 7.01 9.26
C TYR A 74 -18.59 8.40 9.67
N ASN A 75 -17.85 8.53 10.77
CA ASN A 75 -17.22 9.81 11.14
C ASN A 75 -16.18 10.27 10.09
N LEU A 76 -15.47 9.32 9.48
CA LEU A 76 -14.49 9.59 8.44
C LEU A 76 -15.17 9.93 7.10
N LEU A 77 -16.03 9.04 6.61
CA LEU A 77 -16.58 9.07 5.25
C LEU A 77 -17.92 9.83 5.15
N GLY A 78 -18.70 9.85 6.23
CA GLY A 78 -20.09 10.26 6.19
C GLY A 78 -20.94 9.34 5.32
N LYS A 79 -21.97 9.93 4.71
CA LYS A 79 -22.84 9.25 3.75
C LYS A 79 -22.09 8.95 2.46
N VAL A 80 -22.38 7.80 1.87
CA VAL A 80 -21.77 7.35 0.62
C VAL A 80 -22.84 7.08 -0.43
N GLU A 81 -22.47 7.28 -1.69
CA GLU A 81 -23.30 6.94 -2.84
C GLU A 81 -22.80 5.62 -3.44
N VAL A 82 -23.70 4.67 -3.64
CA VAL A 82 -23.37 3.41 -4.33
C VAL A 82 -23.29 3.69 -5.83
N LYS A 83 -22.14 3.36 -6.43
CA LYS A 83 -21.86 3.54 -7.85
C LYS A 83 -21.93 2.23 -8.63
N ASP A 84 -21.66 1.11 -7.97
CA ASP A 84 -21.75 -0.21 -8.59
C ASP A 84 -21.99 -1.33 -7.55
N TRP A 85 -22.58 -2.44 -8.01
CA TRP A 85 -22.88 -3.63 -7.23
C TRP A 85 -22.25 -4.85 -7.90
N VAL A 86 -21.22 -5.43 -7.28
CA VAL A 86 -20.42 -6.50 -7.88
C VAL A 86 -20.64 -7.79 -7.11
N TYR A 87 -21.24 -8.80 -7.75
CA TYR A 87 -21.35 -10.14 -7.18
C TYR A 87 -19.98 -10.84 -7.22
N VAL A 88 -19.44 -11.15 -6.04
CA VAL A 88 -18.18 -11.90 -5.90
C VAL A 88 -18.45 -13.39 -5.82
N SER A 89 -19.52 -13.79 -5.11
CA SER A 89 -20.02 -15.17 -5.04
C SER A 89 -21.51 -15.17 -4.70
N THR A 90 -22.11 -16.33 -4.46
CA THR A 90 -23.50 -16.44 -4.01
C THR A 90 -23.74 -15.84 -2.62
N SER A 91 -22.70 -15.66 -1.81
CA SER A 91 -22.80 -15.09 -0.46
C SER A 91 -21.92 -13.85 -0.24
N LYS A 92 -21.33 -13.30 -1.31
CA LYS A 92 -20.45 -12.12 -1.22
C LYS A 92 -20.73 -11.11 -2.31
N MET A 93 -20.89 -9.85 -1.90
CA MET A 93 -21.11 -8.73 -2.80
C MET A 93 -20.22 -7.55 -2.40
N ASP A 94 -19.58 -6.95 -3.39
CA ASP A 94 -18.82 -5.73 -3.24
C ASP A 94 -19.66 -4.54 -3.71
N LEU A 95 -19.78 -3.53 -2.85
CA LEU A 95 -20.38 -2.25 -3.20
C LEU A 95 -19.23 -1.29 -3.48
N ILE A 96 -19.19 -0.78 -4.72
CA ILE A 96 -18.26 0.29 -5.08
C ILE A 96 -18.96 1.60 -4.76
N VAL A 97 -18.45 2.31 -3.76
CA VAL A 97 -19.09 3.52 -3.25
C VAL A 97 -18.16 4.72 -3.38
N LYS A 98 -18.77 5.91 -3.44
CA LYS A 98 -18.05 7.19 -3.42
C LYS A 98 -18.59 8.07 -2.31
N GLU A 99 -17.69 8.66 -1.52
CA GLU A 99 -18.06 9.62 -0.49
C GLU A 99 -17.87 11.07 -0.98
N GLY A 100 -18.70 12.00 -0.50
CA GLY A 100 -18.73 13.38 -1.01
C GLY A 100 -17.81 14.38 -0.29
N LYS A 101 -17.38 14.07 0.93
CA LYS A 101 -16.57 14.95 1.78
C LYS A 101 -15.17 15.14 1.21
N TYR A 102 -14.48 14.05 0.86
CA TYR A 102 -13.13 14.06 0.29
C TYR A 102 -13.08 13.54 -1.15
N ASP A 103 -14.23 13.23 -1.77
CA ASP A 103 -14.32 12.73 -3.16
C ASP A 103 -13.58 11.38 -3.38
N THR A 104 -13.52 10.52 -2.36
CA THR A 104 -12.77 9.26 -2.37
C THR A 104 -13.65 8.03 -2.66
N TRP A 105 -13.01 6.99 -3.21
CA TRP A 105 -13.65 5.72 -3.56
C TRP A 105 -13.36 4.65 -2.52
N TRP A 106 -14.37 3.81 -2.24
CA TRP A 106 -14.30 2.76 -1.25
C TRP A 106 -14.99 1.49 -1.74
N ARG A 107 -14.52 0.35 -1.25
CA ARG A 107 -15.14 -0.95 -1.47
C ARG A 107 -15.73 -1.44 -0.15
N PHE A 108 -17.05 -1.61 -0.13
CA PHE A 108 -17.78 -2.18 1.00
C PHE A 108 -18.10 -3.63 0.64
N MET A 109 -17.31 -4.57 1.16
CA MET A 109 -17.48 -6.01 0.94
C MET A 109 -18.48 -6.52 1.97
N ILE A 110 -19.58 -7.09 1.49
CA ILE A 110 -20.66 -7.66 2.28
C ILE A 110 -20.62 -9.17 2.13
N SER A 111 -20.63 -9.89 3.24
CA SER A 111 -20.73 -11.34 3.27
C SER A 111 -22.01 -11.77 3.99
N THR A 112 -22.65 -12.82 3.49
CA THR A 112 -23.81 -13.47 4.10
C THR A 112 -23.52 -14.92 4.49
N ASP A 113 -24.35 -15.49 5.35
CA ASP A 113 -24.36 -16.93 5.64
C ASP A 113 -25.07 -17.73 4.53
N GLU A 114 -25.14 -19.05 4.67
CA GLU A 114 -25.84 -19.95 3.74
C GLU A 114 -27.34 -19.64 3.57
N ASN A 115 -27.94 -18.94 4.53
CA ASN A 115 -29.33 -18.51 4.52
C ASN A 115 -29.51 -17.08 4.00
N GLN A 116 -28.44 -16.49 3.44
CA GLN A 116 -28.40 -15.11 2.94
C GLN A 116 -28.68 -14.04 4.01
N LYS A 117 -28.41 -14.34 5.28
CA LYS A 117 -28.38 -13.33 6.34
C LYS A 117 -27.02 -12.66 6.36
N PHE A 118 -26.98 -11.34 6.57
CA PHE A 118 -25.74 -10.60 6.74
C PHE A 118 -24.85 -11.31 7.77
N LEU A 119 -23.56 -11.40 7.52
CA LEU A 119 -22.61 -12.02 8.44
C LEU A 119 -21.60 -10.97 8.89
N GLU A 120 -20.92 -10.37 7.92
CA GLU A 120 -19.91 -9.37 8.18
C GLU A 120 -19.75 -8.39 7.03
N ARG A 121 -18.99 -7.33 7.32
CA ARG A 121 -18.54 -6.33 6.35
C ARG A 121 -17.07 -6.01 6.49
N LYS A 122 -16.41 -5.82 5.36
CA LYS A 122 -15.07 -5.22 5.28
C LYS A 122 -15.15 -3.97 4.43
N ILE A 123 -14.64 -2.86 4.95
CA ILE A 123 -14.61 -1.57 4.24
C ILE A 123 -13.14 -1.23 4.01
N ILE A 124 -12.75 -1.08 2.75
CA ILE A 124 -11.39 -0.70 2.38
C ILE A 124 -11.40 0.48 1.42
N PRO A 125 -10.38 1.36 1.48
CA PRO A 125 -10.19 2.38 0.45
C PRO A 125 -9.94 1.69 -0.89
N LEU A 126 -10.45 2.29 -1.96
CA LEU A 126 -10.25 1.82 -3.33
C LEU A 126 -9.55 2.94 -4.10
N PRO A 127 -8.32 2.76 -4.61
CA PRO A 127 -7.58 3.86 -5.22
C PRO A 127 -8.34 4.56 -6.36
N LEU A 128 -8.82 3.80 -7.34
CA LEU A 128 -9.72 4.27 -8.40
C LEU A 128 -10.37 3.06 -9.10
N PRO A 129 -11.70 2.87 -9.04
CA PRO A 129 -12.38 1.83 -9.81
C PRO A 129 -12.50 2.21 -11.29
N GLU A 130 -12.72 1.22 -12.16
CA GLU A 130 -12.90 1.46 -13.61
C GLU A 130 -14.05 2.41 -13.93
N ILE A 131 -15.17 2.33 -13.19
CA ILE A 131 -16.31 3.24 -13.34
C ILE A 131 -15.96 4.70 -13.02
N GLY A 132 -14.89 4.93 -12.24
CA GLY A 132 -14.37 6.25 -11.92
C GLY A 132 -13.45 6.84 -13.00
N LEU A 133 -12.99 6.04 -13.96
CA LEU A 133 -12.07 6.50 -15.01
C LEU A 133 -12.76 7.48 -15.96
N LYS A 134 -12.27 8.72 -15.96
CA LYS A 134 -12.70 9.77 -16.90
C LYS A 134 -11.97 9.61 -18.24
N SER A 135 -12.60 10.06 -19.33
CA SER A 135 -12.02 10.02 -20.68
C SER A 135 -11.14 11.23 -21.00
N GLY A 136 -10.25 11.07 -21.98
CA GLY A 136 -9.43 12.15 -22.55
C GLY A 136 -8.19 12.51 -21.74
N LYS A 137 -7.32 13.33 -22.32
CA LYS A 137 -6.07 13.78 -21.68
C LYS A 137 -6.30 15.16 -21.04
N LEU A 138 -5.83 15.35 -19.80
CA LEU A 138 -5.80 16.66 -19.17
C LEU A 138 -4.59 17.45 -19.66
N LYS A 139 -4.81 18.73 -19.96
CA LYS A 139 -3.73 19.70 -20.16
C LYS A 139 -3.09 20.00 -18.81
N LYS A 140 -1.81 20.41 -18.83
CA LYS A 140 -1.06 20.77 -17.61
C LYS A 140 -1.80 21.77 -16.72
N LYS A 141 -2.40 22.82 -17.31
CA LYS A 141 -3.16 23.83 -16.55
C LYS A 141 -4.42 23.26 -15.88
N GLU A 142 -5.09 22.31 -16.52
CA GLU A 142 -6.29 21.67 -15.97
C GLU A 142 -5.93 20.72 -14.81
N LEU A 143 -4.85 19.96 -14.97
CA LEU A 143 -4.29 19.15 -13.88
C LEU A 143 -3.92 20.01 -12.67
N GLN A 144 -3.20 21.12 -12.90
CA GLN A 144 -2.78 22.04 -11.85
C GLN A 144 -3.99 22.64 -11.12
N ALA A 145 -4.97 23.16 -11.85
CA ALA A 145 -6.17 23.74 -11.27
C ALA A 145 -6.99 22.71 -10.48
N ALA A 146 -7.14 21.48 -10.99
CA ALA A 146 -7.87 20.43 -10.29
C ALA A 146 -7.19 19.99 -8.98
N LEU A 147 -5.85 19.94 -8.95
CA LEU A 147 -5.11 19.62 -7.74
C LEU A 147 -5.15 20.76 -6.72
N ASP A 148 -4.99 22.00 -7.16
CA ASP A 148 -5.09 23.17 -6.29
C ASP A 148 -6.49 23.25 -5.65
N ASP A 149 -7.54 23.10 -6.46
CA ASP A 149 -8.93 23.07 -5.98
C ASP A 149 -9.16 21.95 -4.97
N TYR A 150 -8.69 20.73 -5.27
CA TYR A 150 -8.85 19.59 -4.39
C TYR A 150 -8.13 19.79 -3.05
N ILE A 151 -6.87 20.23 -3.09
CA ILE A 151 -6.08 20.42 -1.86
C ILE A 151 -6.71 21.55 -1.02
N THR A 152 -7.06 22.68 -1.62
CA THR A 152 -7.60 23.84 -0.90
C THR A 152 -9.03 23.63 -0.39
N HIS A 153 -9.89 22.90 -1.10
CA HIS A 153 -11.31 22.81 -0.72
C HIS A 153 -11.70 21.45 -0.13
N LYS A 154 -10.97 20.37 -0.41
CA LYS A 154 -11.26 19.03 0.12
C LYS A 154 -10.28 18.63 1.22
N LEU A 155 -9.00 19.00 1.10
CA LEU A 155 -7.98 18.59 2.06
C LEU A 155 -7.52 19.69 3.03
N ASP A 156 -7.87 20.97 2.80
CA ASP A 156 -7.42 22.18 3.51
C ASP A 156 -6.59 21.95 4.80
N LYS A 157 -7.29 21.78 5.94
CA LYS A 157 -6.65 21.60 7.26
C LYS A 157 -6.13 20.19 7.53
N GLY A 158 -6.44 19.25 6.66
CA GLY A 158 -6.02 17.85 6.75
C GLY A 158 -4.69 17.56 6.08
N PHE A 159 -4.20 18.40 5.15
CA PHE A 159 -2.96 18.15 4.42
C PHE A 159 -1.91 19.25 4.61
N SER A 160 -0.71 18.85 5.03
CA SER A 160 0.50 19.69 5.02
C SER A 160 1.65 18.87 4.44
N GLY A 161 2.30 19.37 3.39
CA GLY A 161 3.33 18.62 2.69
C GLY A 161 3.67 19.13 1.31
N ASN A 162 4.47 18.36 0.58
CA ASN A 162 4.89 18.63 -0.78
C ASN A 162 4.27 17.63 -1.75
N VAL A 163 3.94 18.13 -2.94
CA VAL A 163 3.32 17.36 -4.02
C VAL A 163 4.08 17.64 -5.31
N PHE A 164 4.52 16.57 -5.97
CA PHE A 164 5.25 16.65 -7.21
C PHE A 164 4.75 15.63 -8.23
N ILE A 165 4.61 16.07 -9.47
CA ILE A 165 4.24 15.22 -10.60
C ILE A 165 5.13 15.58 -11.79
N SER A 166 5.78 14.58 -12.36
CA SER A 166 6.49 14.71 -13.64
C SER A 166 5.96 13.73 -14.67
N LYS A 167 6.25 14.03 -15.94
CA LYS A 167 6.15 13.09 -17.06
C LYS A 167 7.48 13.09 -17.78
N SER A 168 8.20 11.97 -17.74
CA SER A 168 9.63 11.95 -18.12
C SER A 168 10.37 13.08 -17.40
N ASP A 169 11.18 13.89 -18.09
CA ASP A 169 11.89 15.02 -17.48
C ASP A 169 11.05 16.31 -17.33
N LYS A 170 9.75 16.30 -17.67
CA LYS A 170 8.90 17.50 -17.62
C LYS A 170 8.08 17.55 -16.35
N THR A 171 8.33 18.56 -15.52
CA THR A 171 7.49 18.86 -14.35
C THR A 171 6.09 19.32 -14.75
N LEU A 172 5.07 18.62 -14.27
CA LEU A 172 3.66 18.94 -14.44
C LEU A 172 3.09 19.70 -13.22
N TYR A 173 3.46 19.27 -12.01
CA TYR A 173 3.03 19.86 -10.75
C TYR A 173 4.20 19.85 -9.74
N ASN A 174 4.37 20.92 -8.96
CA ASN A 174 5.43 21.02 -7.96
C ASN A 174 5.08 22.13 -6.96
N LYS A 175 4.44 21.78 -5.83
CA LYS A 175 3.98 22.74 -4.83
C LYS A 175 4.14 22.22 -3.41
N SER A 176 4.23 23.16 -2.47
CA SER A 176 4.29 22.94 -1.02
C SER A 176 3.07 23.56 -0.34
N PHE A 177 2.57 22.89 0.69
CA PHE A 177 1.37 23.26 1.43
C PHE A 177 1.62 23.20 2.94
N GLY A 178 0.99 24.12 3.67
CA GLY A 178 1.03 24.14 5.13
C GLY A 178 2.42 24.40 5.72
N LYS A 179 2.63 23.88 6.92
CA LYS A 179 3.84 24.07 7.73
C LYS A 179 4.48 22.72 8.06
N ASP A 180 5.80 22.72 8.25
CA ASP A 180 6.58 21.60 8.76
C ASP A 180 6.29 21.33 10.25
N THR A 181 6.90 20.29 10.81
CA THR A 181 6.74 19.89 12.23
C THR A 181 7.26 20.94 13.22
N LYS A 182 8.01 21.94 12.76
CA LYS A 182 8.53 23.07 13.54
C LYS A 182 7.70 24.35 13.35
N GLY A 183 6.59 24.29 12.60
CA GLY A 183 5.71 25.42 12.34
C GLY A 183 6.21 26.39 11.25
N LYS A 184 7.28 26.06 10.52
CA LYS A 184 7.76 26.86 9.38
C LYS A 184 7.03 26.45 8.11
N PRO A 185 6.81 27.34 7.13
CA PRO A 185 6.21 26.95 5.85
C PRO A 185 6.97 25.81 5.19
N ASN A 186 6.24 24.82 4.68
CA ASN A 186 6.84 23.78 3.86
C ASN A 186 7.42 24.40 2.58
N THR A 187 8.59 23.92 2.18
CA THR A 187 9.27 24.30 0.94
C THR A 187 9.65 23.04 0.18
N LEU A 188 10.03 23.17 -1.10
CA LEU A 188 10.50 22.03 -1.90
C LEU A 188 11.71 21.31 -1.31
N ASN A 189 12.47 22.00 -0.45
CA ASN A 189 13.64 21.47 0.26
C ASN A 189 13.32 20.94 1.66
N THR A 190 12.06 21.01 2.10
CA THR A 190 11.67 20.40 3.38
C THR A 190 11.90 18.89 3.31
N GLN A 191 12.57 18.36 4.34
CA GLN A 191 12.73 16.92 4.52
C GLN A 191 11.53 16.34 5.25
N PHE A 192 11.06 15.19 4.76
CA PHE A 192 9.96 14.44 5.34
C PHE A 192 10.45 13.04 5.73
N SER A 193 9.89 12.49 6.81
CA SER A 193 10.07 11.07 7.12
C SER A 193 9.42 10.21 6.05
N LEU A 194 10.06 9.10 5.69
CA LEU A 194 9.57 8.19 4.64
C LEU A 194 8.67 7.08 5.17
N ALA A 195 8.66 6.85 6.50
CA ALA A 195 7.96 5.71 7.11
C ALA A 195 8.19 4.42 6.29
N SER A 196 7.15 3.62 6.05
CA SER A 196 7.26 2.37 5.28
C SER A 196 7.77 2.52 3.85
N ALA A 197 7.69 3.71 3.23
CA ALA A 197 8.20 3.89 1.87
C ALA A 197 9.73 3.65 1.78
N GLY A 198 10.45 3.79 2.90
CA GLY A 198 11.88 3.44 2.99
C GLY A 198 12.18 1.96 2.73
N LYS A 199 11.19 1.06 2.82
CA LYS A 199 11.35 -0.36 2.48
C LYS A 199 11.73 -0.61 1.02
N MET A 200 11.41 0.33 0.12
CA MET A 200 11.88 0.25 -1.26
C MET A 200 13.41 0.23 -1.34
N PHE A 201 14.13 0.91 -0.44
CA PHE A 201 15.59 0.85 -0.38
C PHE A 201 16.08 -0.54 0.02
N THR A 202 15.42 -1.18 1.00
CA THR A 202 15.70 -2.56 1.41
C THR A 202 15.48 -3.55 0.27
N ALA A 203 14.36 -3.42 -0.46
CA ALA A 203 14.05 -4.29 -1.59
C ALA A 203 15.08 -4.15 -2.71
N ILE A 204 15.44 -2.92 -3.07
CA ILE A 204 16.46 -2.65 -4.10
C ILE A 204 17.81 -3.18 -3.66
N ALA A 205 18.20 -3.04 -2.39
CA ALA A 205 19.46 -3.58 -1.89
C ALA A 205 19.53 -5.11 -2.03
N ILE A 206 18.46 -5.84 -1.67
CA ILE A 206 18.40 -7.30 -1.86
C ILE A 206 18.50 -7.67 -3.35
N LEU A 207 17.78 -6.96 -4.22
CA LEU A 207 17.81 -7.21 -5.67
C LEU A 207 19.17 -6.84 -6.30
N GLN A 208 19.85 -5.80 -5.82
CA GLN A 208 21.22 -5.48 -6.23
C GLN A 208 22.20 -6.58 -5.83
N LEU A 209 22.07 -7.13 -4.62
CA LEU A 209 22.87 -8.26 -4.17
C LEU A 209 22.60 -9.52 -5.02
N GLN A 210 21.35 -9.71 -5.48
CA GLN A 210 21.03 -10.75 -6.47
C GLN A 210 21.70 -10.50 -7.82
N ASP A 211 21.66 -9.27 -8.35
CA ASP A 211 22.36 -8.92 -9.59
C ASP A 211 23.87 -9.18 -9.49
N GLN A 212 24.45 -8.97 -8.30
CA GLN A 212 25.84 -9.30 -7.96
C GLN A 212 26.07 -10.81 -7.75
N LYS A 213 25.05 -11.65 -7.88
CA LYS A 213 25.07 -13.11 -7.64
C LYS A 213 25.52 -13.48 -6.22
N LYS A 214 25.33 -12.59 -5.25
CA LYS A 214 25.65 -12.84 -3.83
C LYS A 214 24.53 -13.57 -3.09
N LEU A 215 23.32 -13.57 -3.65
CA LEU A 215 22.17 -14.30 -3.16
C LEU A 215 21.25 -14.70 -4.33
N ASP A 216 20.35 -15.62 -4.05
CA ASP A 216 19.14 -15.89 -4.84
C ASP A 216 17.92 -15.65 -3.94
N LEU A 217 16.80 -15.13 -4.47
CA LEU A 217 15.59 -14.89 -3.68
C LEU A 217 15.01 -16.17 -3.04
N ASP A 218 15.29 -17.35 -3.61
CA ASP A 218 14.91 -18.65 -3.05
C ASP A 218 15.85 -19.11 -1.92
N ASN A 219 16.95 -18.39 -1.66
CA ASN A 219 17.77 -18.67 -0.49
C ASN A 219 16.98 -18.43 0.79
N THR A 220 17.22 -19.31 1.75
CA THR A 220 16.56 -19.28 3.05
C THR A 220 17.32 -18.44 4.06
N VAL A 221 16.65 -17.94 5.10
CA VAL A 221 17.26 -17.14 6.18
C VAL A 221 18.48 -17.84 6.79
N VAL A 222 18.40 -19.15 7.03
CA VAL A 222 19.50 -19.92 7.65
C VAL A 222 20.77 -19.97 6.81
N THR A 223 20.68 -19.74 5.48
CA THR A 223 21.83 -19.64 4.59
C THR A 223 22.76 -18.49 4.99
N PHE A 224 22.19 -17.39 5.47
CA PHE A 224 22.94 -16.19 5.85
C PHE A 224 23.14 -16.07 7.36
N LEU A 225 22.21 -16.62 8.15
CA LEU A 225 22.21 -16.57 9.61
C LEU A 225 22.12 -17.99 10.20
N PRO A 226 23.17 -18.83 10.08
CA PRO A 226 23.15 -20.20 10.58
C PRO A 226 23.02 -20.29 12.11
N ASP A 227 23.45 -19.25 12.83
CA ASP A 227 23.40 -19.18 14.30
C ASP A 227 22.07 -18.59 14.84
N LEU A 228 21.10 -18.31 13.97
CA LEU A 228 19.79 -17.79 14.39
C LEU A 228 19.08 -18.82 15.28
N LYS A 229 18.73 -18.44 16.52
CA LYS A 229 18.19 -19.41 17.50
C LYS A 229 16.76 -19.79 17.19
N ASN A 230 15.96 -18.87 16.65
CA ASN A 230 14.59 -19.13 16.24
C ASN A 230 14.54 -19.98 14.96
N ASN A 231 14.60 -21.30 15.14
CA ASN A 231 14.62 -22.30 14.06
C ASN A 231 13.37 -22.29 13.16
N LYS A 232 12.24 -21.72 13.62
CA LYS A 232 11.02 -21.60 12.81
C LYS A 232 11.21 -20.67 11.61
N LEU A 233 12.16 -19.73 11.72
CA LEU A 233 12.45 -18.76 10.67
C LEU A 233 13.42 -19.32 9.62
N HIS A 234 14.10 -20.44 9.89
CA HIS A 234 15.19 -20.96 9.07
C HIS A 234 14.81 -21.21 7.62
N ALA A 235 13.60 -21.75 7.38
CA ALA A 235 13.12 -22.12 6.06
C ALA A 235 12.46 -20.98 5.27
N ILE A 236 12.32 -19.79 5.88
CA ILE A 236 11.74 -18.62 5.20
C ILE A 236 12.71 -18.17 4.10
N THR A 237 12.19 -17.93 2.91
CA THR A 237 12.98 -17.41 1.78
C THR A 237 13.05 -15.89 1.77
N LEU A 238 14.05 -15.32 1.09
CA LEU A 238 14.15 -13.87 0.91
C LEU A 238 12.95 -13.32 0.10
N ALA A 239 12.47 -14.07 -0.90
CA ALA A 239 11.24 -13.75 -1.62
C ALA A 239 10.06 -13.57 -0.66
N GLN A 240 9.86 -14.51 0.26
CA GLN A 240 8.76 -14.47 1.23
C GLN A 240 8.86 -13.30 2.21
N LEU A 241 10.08 -12.88 2.58
CA LEU A 241 10.28 -11.66 3.38
C LEU A 241 9.90 -10.42 2.59
N LEU A 242 10.35 -10.30 1.33
CA LEU A 242 10.08 -9.16 0.47
C LEU A 242 8.59 -8.99 0.14
N THR A 243 7.85 -10.10 0.00
CA THR A 243 6.42 -10.09 -0.35
C THR A 243 5.47 -10.17 0.84
N HIS A 244 5.97 -10.09 2.08
CA HIS A 244 5.16 -10.25 3.30
C HIS A 244 4.41 -11.58 3.40
N THR A 245 4.96 -12.66 2.85
CA THR A 245 4.38 -14.01 2.91
C THR A 245 5.18 -14.94 3.82
N SER A 246 6.09 -14.40 4.63
CA SER A 246 6.93 -15.16 5.57
C SER A 246 6.17 -15.73 6.77
N GLY A 247 4.98 -15.19 7.08
CA GLY A 247 4.25 -15.51 8.31
C GLY A 247 4.76 -14.78 9.55
N MET A 248 5.82 -13.98 9.44
CA MET A 248 6.38 -13.21 10.56
C MET A 248 5.44 -12.10 11.04
N GLY A 249 5.60 -11.73 12.31
CA GLY A 249 4.80 -10.68 12.95
C GLY A 249 5.31 -9.26 12.71
N ASP A 250 4.73 -8.31 13.43
CA ASP A 250 5.14 -6.92 13.46
C ASP A 250 5.78 -6.58 14.82
N PHE A 251 6.99 -6.01 14.85
CA PHE A 251 7.68 -5.70 16.09
C PHE A 251 6.92 -4.69 16.94
N PHE A 252 6.05 -3.87 16.34
CA PHE A 252 5.14 -2.97 17.08
C PHE A 252 4.14 -3.72 17.97
N GLU A 253 3.81 -4.98 17.64
CA GLU A 253 2.91 -5.84 18.41
C GLU A 253 3.67 -6.67 19.48
N SER A 254 5.01 -6.59 19.50
CA SER A 254 5.83 -7.36 20.42
C SER A 254 5.75 -6.81 21.84
N PRO A 255 5.67 -7.66 22.88
CA PRO A 255 5.81 -7.23 24.28
C PRO A 255 7.15 -6.54 24.58
N LEU A 256 8.16 -6.74 23.73
CA LEU A 256 9.47 -6.10 23.87
C LEU A 256 9.48 -4.64 23.37
N TYR A 257 8.48 -4.22 22.60
CA TYR A 257 8.48 -2.94 21.89
C TYR A 257 8.66 -1.76 22.83
N GLU A 258 7.82 -1.64 23.86
CA GLU A 258 7.89 -0.50 24.79
C GLU A 258 9.24 -0.38 25.49
N LYS A 259 9.94 -1.49 25.71
CA LYS A 259 11.25 -1.52 26.36
C LYS A 259 12.39 -1.16 25.40
N LEU A 260 12.26 -1.47 24.12
CA LEU A 260 13.37 -1.41 23.15
C LEU A 260 13.16 -0.40 22.02
N LYS A 261 12.01 0.29 21.96
CA LYS A 261 11.65 1.20 20.86
C LYS A 261 12.66 2.33 20.64
N ASP A 262 13.29 2.81 21.70
CA ASP A 262 14.28 3.90 21.63
C ASP A 262 15.64 3.44 21.07
N ASP A 263 15.89 2.12 21.06
CA ASP A 263 17.12 1.51 20.52
C ASP A 263 16.99 1.12 19.03
N LEU A 264 15.83 1.33 18.40
CA LEU A 264 15.51 0.92 17.02
C LEU A 264 16.18 1.80 15.94
N VAL A 265 17.50 1.93 16.02
CA VAL A 265 18.32 2.79 15.15
C VAL A 265 19.25 2.03 14.19
N SER A 266 19.39 0.71 14.35
CA SER A 266 20.31 -0.13 13.54
C SER A 266 19.69 -1.48 13.17
N SER A 267 20.24 -2.22 12.21
CA SER A 267 19.68 -3.55 11.88
C SER A 267 19.79 -4.51 13.07
N LYS A 268 20.86 -4.43 13.87
CA LYS A 268 21.07 -5.29 15.04
C LYS A 268 20.00 -5.14 16.12
N SER A 269 19.38 -3.96 16.26
CA SER A 269 18.34 -3.74 17.28
C SER A 269 17.06 -4.53 17.01
N PHE A 270 16.88 -5.07 15.81
CA PHE A 270 15.75 -5.95 15.48
C PHE A 270 15.94 -7.40 15.97
N MET A 271 17.16 -7.83 16.31
CA MET A 271 17.43 -9.22 16.67
C MET A 271 16.58 -9.75 17.84
N PRO A 272 16.36 -9.01 18.95
CA PRO A 272 15.48 -9.46 20.03
C PRO A 272 14.04 -9.71 19.56
N PHE A 273 13.54 -8.92 18.63
CA PHE A 273 12.20 -9.07 18.07
C PHE A 273 12.12 -10.29 17.16
N ILE A 274 13.13 -10.50 16.31
CA ILE A 274 13.25 -11.65 15.41
C ILE A 274 13.33 -12.96 16.21
N GLU A 275 14.14 -13.00 17.26
CA GLU A 275 14.29 -14.18 18.10
C GLU A 275 13.02 -14.51 18.91
N ALA A 276 12.22 -13.49 19.24
CA ALA A 276 10.94 -13.64 19.93
C ALA A 276 9.73 -13.87 19.00
N ASP A 277 9.91 -13.72 17.68
CA ASP A 277 8.82 -13.75 16.71
C ASP A 277 8.17 -15.14 16.62
N LYS A 278 6.85 -15.14 16.36
CA LYS A 278 6.05 -16.34 16.18
C LYS A 278 5.35 -16.24 14.84
N LEU A 279 5.44 -17.31 14.05
CA LEU A 279 4.74 -17.38 12.78
C LEU A 279 3.23 -17.43 12.99
N HIS A 280 2.53 -16.54 12.28
CA HIS A 280 1.07 -16.48 12.23
C HIS A 280 0.48 -17.53 11.27
N PHE A 281 1.26 -17.95 10.27
CA PHE A 281 0.93 -18.99 9.30
C PHE A 281 2.22 -19.59 8.72
N ALA A 282 2.09 -20.69 7.97
CA ALA A 282 3.25 -21.34 7.35
C ALA A 282 3.83 -20.45 6.22
N PRO A 283 5.16 -20.31 6.09
CA PRO A 283 5.74 -19.44 5.07
C PRO A 283 5.23 -19.77 3.65
N GLY A 284 4.76 -18.75 2.94
CA GLY A 284 4.22 -18.84 1.58
C GLY A 284 2.73 -19.20 1.48
N THR A 285 2.01 -19.44 2.58
CA THR A 285 0.59 -19.85 2.51
C THR A 285 -0.41 -18.71 2.64
N ASP A 286 0.02 -17.53 3.08
CA ASP A 286 -0.84 -16.36 3.30
C ASP A 286 0.02 -15.07 3.26
N LEU A 287 -0.61 -13.89 3.40
CA LEU A 287 0.04 -12.58 3.39
C LEU A 287 -0.25 -11.81 4.68
N ARG A 288 0.81 -11.36 5.35
CA ARG A 288 0.76 -10.44 6.50
C ARG A 288 1.95 -9.50 6.48
N TYR A 289 1.65 -8.20 6.40
CA TYR A 289 2.65 -7.15 6.46
C TYR A 289 3.52 -7.30 7.72
N SER A 290 4.83 -7.39 7.53
CA SER A 290 5.79 -7.66 8.61
C SER A 290 6.94 -6.67 8.58
N ASN A 291 6.92 -5.72 9.52
CA ASN A 291 8.09 -4.86 9.73
C ASN A 291 9.27 -5.65 10.30
N THR A 292 9.03 -6.70 11.10
CA THR A 292 10.08 -7.59 11.62
C THR A 292 10.81 -8.32 10.49
N GLY A 293 10.08 -8.81 9.48
CA GLY A 293 10.65 -9.47 8.30
C GLY A 293 11.55 -8.54 7.48
N PHE A 294 11.15 -7.28 7.31
CA PHE A 294 12.01 -6.28 6.66
C PHE A 294 13.20 -5.85 7.53
N GLY A 295 13.06 -5.82 8.86
CA GLY A 295 14.19 -5.67 9.78
C GLY A 295 15.22 -6.79 9.63
N LEU A 296 14.75 -8.03 9.46
CA LEU A 296 15.60 -9.20 9.17
C LEU A 296 16.31 -9.08 7.81
N LEU A 297 15.64 -8.58 6.77
CA LEU A 297 16.31 -8.27 5.50
C LEU A 297 17.45 -7.26 5.68
N GLY A 298 17.29 -6.25 6.54
CA GLY A 298 18.36 -5.31 6.90
C GLY A 298 19.60 -6.02 7.46
N ILE A 299 19.41 -6.95 8.41
CA ILE A 299 20.51 -7.75 8.98
C ILE A 299 21.18 -8.62 7.91
N ILE A 300 20.41 -9.20 6.98
CA ILE A 300 20.94 -10.04 5.90
C ILE A 300 21.77 -9.20 4.91
N ILE A 301 21.34 -7.98 4.58
CA ILE A 301 22.12 -7.05 3.76
C ILE A 301 23.48 -6.77 4.42
N GLU A 302 23.50 -6.48 5.73
CA GLU A 302 24.75 -6.24 6.46
C GLU A 302 25.66 -7.48 6.45
N LYS A 303 25.07 -8.66 6.67
CA LYS A 303 25.81 -9.92 6.71
C LYS A 303 26.48 -10.27 5.38
N ILE A 304 25.82 -9.99 4.25
CA ILE A 304 26.32 -10.29 2.91
C ILE A 304 27.33 -9.25 2.44
N SER A 305 27.07 -7.97 2.72
CA SER A 305 27.88 -6.87 2.22
C SER A 305 29.09 -6.55 3.10
N GLY A 306 29.01 -6.79 4.41
CA GLY A 306 29.99 -6.33 5.40
C GLY A 306 29.84 -4.84 5.78
N LEU A 307 28.87 -4.13 5.20
CA LEU A 307 28.54 -2.74 5.50
C LEU A 307 27.36 -2.69 6.47
N THR A 308 27.18 -1.58 7.19
CA THR A 308 25.88 -1.32 7.83
C THR A 308 24.80 -1.10 6.77
N PHE A 309 23.53 -1.28 7.13
CA PHE A 309 22.42 -1.09 6.19
C PHE A 309 22.44 0.33 5.59
N GLN A 310 22.69 1.34 6.43
CA GLN A 310 22.74 2.74 6.00
C GLN A 310 23.90 3.00 5.05
N GLU A 311 25.10 2.48 5.33
CA GLU A 311 26.26 2.59 4.44
C GLU A 311 25.99 1.93 3.09
N TYR A 312 25.41 0.72 3.07
CA TYR A 312 25.08 0.04 1.82
C TYR A 312 24.12 0.89 0.97
N VAL A 313 23.05 1.42 1.58
CA VAL A 313 22.05 2.25 0.88
C VAL A 313 22.65 3.56 0.38
N GLU A 314 23.51 4.20 1.18
CA GLU A 314 24.21 5.42 0.78
C GLU A 314 25.09 5.15 -0.46
N GLU A 315 26.01 4.18 -0.37
CA GLU A 315 26.99 3.87 -1.42
C GLU A 315 26.36 3.32 -2.71
N ASN A 316 25.29 2.52 -2.61
CA ASN A 316 24.75 1.77 -3.75
C ASN A 316 23.44 2.35 -4.31
N ILE A 317 22.81 3.31 -3.63
CA ILE A 317 21.55 3.93 -4.06
C ILE A 317 21.66 5.45 -4.08
N PHE A 318 22.05 6.09 -2.96
CA PHE A 318 21.99 7.55 -2.85
C PHE A 318 23.13 8.24 -3.60
N GLU A 319 24.37 7.81 -3.45
CA GLU A 319 25.52 8.39 -4.13
C GLU A 319 25.42 8.26 -5.67
N PRO A 320 25.10 7.09 -6.26
CA PRO A 320 24.97 6.94 -7.71
C PRO A 320 23.89 7.85 -8.31
N LEU A 321 22.82 8.09 -7.55
CA LEU A 321 21.71 8.94 -7.95
C LEU A 321 21.86 10.41 -7.52
N LYS A 322 22.88 10.72 -6.72
CA LYS A 322 23.15 12.07 -6.17
C LYS A 322 22.05 12.58 -5.23
N MET A 323 21.49 11.70 -4.41
CA MET A 323 20.45 12.00 -3.42
C MET A 323 21.04 12.61 -2.13
N LYS A 324 21.45 13.88 -2.19
CA LYS A 324 22.24 14.56 -1.14
C LYS A 324 21.47 14.97 0.12
N TYR A 325 20.15 14.90 0.09
CA TYR A 325 19.25 15.33 1.15
C TYR A 325 18.36 14.17 1.62
N THR A 326 18.89 12.95 1.53
CA THR A 326 18.25 11.72 1.96
C THR A 326 19.10 11.05 3.02
N ALA A 327 18.45 10.49 4.04
CA ALA A 327 19.08 9.64 5.03
C ALA A 327 18.29 8.33 5.13
N ALA A 328 18.98 7.19 5.10
CA ALA A 328 18.35 5.88 5.22
C ALA A 328 17.85 5.66 6.65
N GLY A 329 16.73 4.95 6.78
CA GLY A 329 16.24 4.45 8.07
C GLY A 329 16.91 3.15 8.45
N THR A 330 16.10 2.10 8.62
CA THR A 330 16.55 0.73 8.85
C THR A 330 15.95 -0.19 7.77
N GLY A 331 16.26 -1.50 7.82
CA GLY A 331 15.65 -2.48 6.91
C GLY A 331 14.11 -2.43 6.92
N ALA A 332 13.48 -2.11 8.06
CA ALA A 332 12.03 -1.96 8.22
C ALA A 332 11.44 -0.67 7.60
N GLY A 333 12.26 0.19 7.01
CA GLY A 333 11.87 1.51 6.48
C GLY A 333 12.31 2.65 7.40
N GLY A 334 11.60 3.77 7.32
CA GLY A 334 12.00 5.04 7.92
C GLY A 334 12.96 5.82 7.03
N GLY A 335 13.76 6.68 7.64
CA GLY A 335 14.64 7.62 6.93
C GLY A 335 13.92 8.92 6.59
N THR A 336 14.67 9.88 6.04
CA THR A 336 14.15 11.19 5.62
C THR A 336 14.59 11.49 4.20
N SER A 337 13.79 12.28 3.47
CA SER A 337 14.16 12.70 2.11
C SER A 337 13.43 13.98 1.70
N THR A 338 13.83 14.55 0.56
CA THR A 338 13.15 15.64 -0.12
C THR A 338 12.44 15.13 -1.37
N VAL A 339 11.51 15.92 -1.91
CA VAL A 339 10.87 15.61 -3.20
C VAL A 339 11.89 15.48 -4.32
N GLY A 340 12.94 16.32 -4.32
CA GLY A 340 13.97 16.30 -5.36
C GLY A 340 14.72 14.97 -5.40
N ASP A 341 15.14 14.48 -4.23
CA ASP A 341 15.86 13.21 -4.13
C ASP A 341 14.98 12.00 -4.41
N ILE A 342 13.74 11.98 -3.91
CA ILE A 342 12.81 10.91 -4.25
C ILE A 342 12.49 10.89 -5.76
N HIS A 343 12.45 12.05 -6.41
CA HIS A 343 12.30 12.09 -7.87
C HIS A 343 13.52 11.49 -8.58
N LEU A 344 14.74 11.75 -8.10
CA LEU A 344 15.96 11.08 -8.61
C LEU A 344 15.90 9.57 -8.41
N PHE A 345 15.47 9.12 -7.22
CA PHE A 345 15.26 7.72 -6.88
C PHE A 345 14.30 7.01 -7.84
N LEU A 346 13.07 7.52 -7.94
CA LEU A 346 12.04 6.91 -8.76
C LEU A 346 12.42 6.95 -10.25
N ARG A 347 13.05 8.03 -10.73
CA ARG A 347 13.54 8.11 -12.11
C ARG A 347 14.69 7.13 -12.37
N GLY A 348 15.65 7.03 -11.45
CA GLY A 348 16.76 6.10 -11.54
C GLY A 348 16.30 4.64 -11.55
N LEU A 349 15.32 4.32 -10.70
CA LEU A 349 14.66 3.03 -10.70
C LEU A 349 13.94 2.74 -12.02
N ASN A 350 13.13 3.68 -12.52
CA ASN A 350 12.39 3.51 -13.78
C ASN A 350 13.31 3.34 -14.99
N ASN A 351 14.46 4.01 -15.00
CA ASN A 351 15.42 3.99 -16.10
C ASN A 351 16.46 2.86 -16.01
N GLY A 352 16.33 1.94 -15.05
CA GLY A 352 17.24 0.80 -14.89
C GLY A 352 18.64 1.19 -14.41
N GLN A 353 18.78 2.31 -13.68
CA GLN A 353 20.07 2.75 -13.12
C GLN A 353 20.44 2.00 -11.84
N LEU A 354 19.45 1.44 -11.13
CA LEU A 354 19.64 0.78 -9.83
C LEU A 354 19.68 -0.73 -9.89
N LEU A 355 19.04 -1.34 -10.90
CA LEU A 355 18.81 -2.78 -11.00
C LEU A 355 19.08 -3.27 -12.42
N GLY A 356 19.57 -4.50 -12.55
CA GLY A 356 19.69 -5.19 -13.82
C GLY A 356 18.32 -5.46 -14.46
N PRO A 357 18.24 -5.72 -15.78
CA PRO A 357 16.97 -5.89 -16.48
C PRO A 357 16.06 -6.99 -15.89
N SER A 358 16.65 -8.07 -15.37
CA SER A 358 15.88 -9.18 -14.81
C SER A 358 15.26 -8.82 -13.46
N THR A 359 16.04 -8.28 -12.53
CA THR A 359 15.58 -7.90 -11.19
C THR A 359 14.65 -6.70 -11.23
N GLN A 360 14.89 -5.74 -12.13
CA GLN A 360 13.98 -4.63 -12.36
C GLN A 360 12.62 -5.13 -12.87
N LYS A 361 12.62 -6.08 -13.81
CA LYS A 361 11.38 -6.70 -14.29
C LYS A 361 10.65 -7.43 -13.16
N CYS A 362 11.37 -8.17 -12.31
CA CYS A 362 10.78 -8.83 -11.16
C CYS A 362 10.11 -7.82 -10.21
N LEU A 363 10.79 -6.71 -9.88
CA LEU A 363 10.23 -5.65 -9.04
C LEU A 363 8.94 -5.04 -9.61
N PHE A 364 8.86 -4.89 -10.94
CA PHE A 364 7.69 -4.27 -11.58
C PHE A 364 6.55 -5.24 -11.89
N ASP A 365 6.81 -6.53 -12.07
CA ASP A 365 5.79 -7.47 -12.56
C ASP A 365 5.33 -8.50 -11.52
N GLU A 366 6.18 -8.85 -10.55
CA GLU A 366 5.87 -9.92 -9.59
C GLU A 366 5.07 -9.37 -8.41
N THR A 367 3.90 -9.96 -8.19
CA THR A 367 3.00 -9.59 -7.09
C THR A 367 2.39 -10.83 -6.44
N VAL A 368 2.12 -10.70 -5.16
CA VAL A 368 1.21 -11.54 -4.40
C VAL A 368 -0.16 -10.86 -4.40
N ASP A 369 -1.19 -11.65 -4.72
CA ASP A 369 -2.59 -11.22 -4.83
C ASP A 369 -2.86 -10.02 -5.74
N GLY A 370 -1.93 -9.68 -6.64
CA GLY A 370 -2.04 -8.54 -7.55
C GLY A 370 -1.83 -7.17 -6.90
N HIS A 371 -1.36 -7.11 -5.65
CA HIS A 371 -1.34 -5.86 -4.86
C HIS A 371 0.00 -5.54 -4.19
N TYR A 372 0.82 -6.53 -3.85
CA TYR A 372 2.13 -6.28 -3.22
C TYR A 372 3.20 -7.19 -3.83
N GLY A 373 4.33 -6.62 -4.24
CA GLY A 373 5.45 -7.30 -4.86
C GLY A 373 6.67 -7.35 -3.94
N TYR A 374 7.86 -7.24 -4.52
CA TYR A 374 9.10 -7.20 -3.74
C TYR A 374 9.31 -5.83 -3.10
N GLY A 375 8.74 -5.64 -1.91
CA GLY A 375 8.80 -4.37 -1.17
C GLY A 375 8.19 -3.19 -1.90
N THR A 376 7.20 -3.46 -2.75
CA THR A 376 6.46 -2.48 -3.55
C THR A 376 4.97 -2.77 -3.53
N GLU A 377 4.16 -1.72 -3.52
CA GLU A 377 2.72 -1.75 -3.74
C GLU A 377 2.42 -1.61 -5.23
N HIS A 378 1.40 -2.33 -5.69
CA HIS A 378 1.00 -2.39 -7.09
C HIS A 378 -0.49 -2.06 -7.25
N HIS A 379 -0.79 -1.21 -8.23
CA HIS A 379 -2.16 -0.89 -8.60
C HIS A 379 -2.35 -0.98 -10.11
N LEU A 380 -3.14 -1.95 -10.55
CA LEU A 380 -3.63 -2.01 -11.93
C LEU A 380 -4.89 -1.16 -12.05
N ILE A 381 -4.79 -0.03 -12.77
CA ILE A 381 -5.88 0.93 -12.93
C ILE A 381 -6.01 1.26 -14.42
N GLY A 382 -7.12 0.85 -15.03
CA GLY A 382 -7.31 1.02 -16.48
C GLY A 382 -6.17 0.40 -17.28
N HIS A 383 -5.43 1.22 -18.03
CA HIS A 383 -4.28 0.78 -18.84
C HIS A 383 -2.93 0.93 -18.14
N GLU A 384 -2.91 1.37 -16.89
CA GLU A 384 -1.69 1.69 -16.17
C GLU A 384 -1.41 0.69 -15.05
N HIS A 385 -0.14 0.30 -14.92
CA HIS A 385 0.35 -0.50 -13.80
C HIS A 385 1.20 0.39 -12.89
N ILE A 386 0.59 0.91 -11.83
CA ILE A 386 1.29 1.81 -10.92
C ILE A 386 2.10 0.98 -9.94
N VAL A 387 3.40 1.27 -9.82
CA VAL A 387 4.31 0.60 -8.89
C VAL A 387 4.92 1.62 -7.96
N GLY A 388 5.02 1.31 -6.67
CA GLY A 388 5.50 2.27 -5.70
C GLY A 388 5.45 1.77 -4.27
N HIS A 389 5.28 2.67 -3.31
CA HIS A 389 5.03 2.29 -1.93
C HIS A 389 4.44 3.47 -1.15
N SER A 390 3.52 3.20 -0.23
CA SER A 390 2.97 4.17 0.71
C SER A 390 3.72 4.18 2.06
N GLY A 391 3.70 5.30 2.77
CA GLY A 391 4.25 5.40 4.12
C GLY A 391 3.23 6.04 5.04
N GLY A 392 2.98 5.44 6.19
CA GLY A 392 2.07 5.97 7.19
C GLY A 392 2.68 5.83 8.58
N PHE A 393 2.75 6.94 9.31
CA PHE A 393 3.08 6.94 10.73
C PHE A 393 2.50 8.20 11.39
N ILE A 394 2.69 8.33 12.70
CA ILE A 394 2.32 9.54 13.45
C ILE A 394 3.01 10.76 12.80
N ASN A 395 2.22 11.75 12.41
CA ASN A 395 2.59 12.93 11.61
C ASN A 395 3.33 12.66 10.29
N VAL A 396 3.12 11.51 9.63
CA VAL A 396 3.79 11.17 8.37
C VAL A 396 2.84 10.46 7.43
N CYS A 397 2.70 10.96 6.21
CA CYS A 397 2.00 10.28 5.13
C CYS A 397 2.77 10.46 3.81
N VAL A 398 3.13 9.36 3.17
CA VAL A 398 4.00 9.33 1.98
C VAL A 398 3.38 8.46 0.91
N GLU A 399 3.46 8.92 -0.34
CA GLU A 399 2.97 8.21 -1.51
C GLU A 399 3.97 8.37 -2.64
N LEU A 400 4.64 7.27 -2.99
CA LEU A 400 5.60 7.22 -4.09
C LEU A 400 4.99 6.36 -5.20
N ASN A 401 4.74 6.92 -6.37
CA ASN A 401 4.05 6.21 -7.45
C ASN A 401 4.77 6.41 -8.80
N LEU A 402 5.22 5.31 -9.40
CA LEU A 402 5.68 5.21 -10.78
C LEU A 402 4.54 4.73 -11.68
N TYR A 403 4.45 5.33 -12.86
CA TYR A 403 3.45 5.03 -13.89
C TYR A 403 4.21 4.64 -15.17
N PRO A 404 4.72 3.40 -15.28
CA PRO A 404 5.64 3.01 -16.34
C PRO A 404 5.06 3.12 -17.75
N ASN A 405 3.75 2.85 -17.94
CA ASN A 405 3.16 2.87 -19.29
C ASN A 405 3.03 4.31 -19.82
N THR A 406 2.83 5.27 -18.92
CA THR A 406 2.68 6.69 -19.28
C THR A 406 3.89 7.55 -18.93
N ASN A 407 4.93 6.96 -18.34
CA ASN A 407 6.14 7.62 -17.83
C ASN A 407 5.86 8.79 -16.86
N HIS A 408 4.84 8.66 -16.02
CA HIS A 408 4.62 9.62 -14.94
C HIS A 408 5.31 9.18 -13.64
N ILE A 409 5.68 10.16 -12.83
CA ILE A 409 6.08 9.98 -11.45
C ILE A 409 5.21 10.92 -10.62
N ALA A 410 4.58 10.40 -9.58
CA ALA A 410 3.86 11.20 -8.59
C ALA A 410 4.40 10.94 -7.19
N ILE A 411 4.68 12.03 -6.47
CA ILE A 411 5.25 12.01 -5.13
C ILE A 411 4.39 12.90 -4.23
N VAL A 412 3.92 12.36 -3.12
CA VAL A 412 3.36 13.12 -2.01
C VAL A 412 4.19 12.83 -0.78
N LEU A 413 4.82 13.87 -0.21
CA LEU A 413 5.53 13.78 1.08
C LEU A 413 4.81 14.70 2.06
N SER A 414 4.29 14.16 3.15
CA SER A 414 3.47 14.92 4.08
C SER A 414 3.88 14.71 5.52
N ASN A 415 3.79 15.80 6.29
CA ASN A 415 3.95 15.82 7.73
C ASN A 415 2.59 15.85 8.47
N THR A 416 1.55 15.30 7.84
CA THR A 416 0.25 15.00 8.45
C THR A 416 0.03 13.50 8.44
N GLU A 417 -0.70 13.00 9.43
CA GLU A 417 -1.07 11.59 9.51
C GLU A 417 -1.97 11.16 8.33
N PRO A 418 -1.95 9.86 7.98
CA PRO A 418 -3.00 9.28 7.15
C PRO A 418 -4.40 9.66 7.66
N PRO A 419 -5.39 9.84 6.77
CA PRO A 419 -5.40 9.37 5.39
C PRO A 419 -5.21 10.45 4.31
N PHE A 420 -4.98 11.71 4.67
CA PHE A 420 -5.10 12.82 3.70
C PHE A 420 -4.08 12.76 2.55
N GLY A 421 -2.85 12.28 2.80
CA GLY A 421 -1.88 12.02 1.72
C GLY A 421 -2.32 10.89 0.79
N HIS A 422 -2.91 9.81 1.32
CA HIS A 422 -3.49 8.72 0.52
C HIS A 422 -4.66 9.22 -0.34
N PHE A 423 -5.53 10.08 0.22
CA PHE A 423 -6.64 10.69 -0.53
C PHE A 423 -6.13 11.53 -1.68
N LEU A 424 -5.10 12.35 -1.45
CA LEU A 424 -4.45 13.11 -2.51
C LEU A 424 -3.83 12.22 -3.59
N SER A 425 -3.13 11.16 -3.20
CA SER A 425 -2.56 10.18 -4.14
C SER A 425 -3.63 9.53 -5.00
N ASN A 426 -4.77 9.13 -4.41
CA ASN A 426 -5.90 8.59 -5.17
C ASN A 426 -6.49 9.63 -6.13
N LYS A 427 -6.56 10.90 -5.72
CA LYS A 427 -6.97 11.96 -6.64
C LYS A 427 -6.00 12.15 -7.80
N ILE A 428 -4.69 12.06 -7.54
CA ILE A 428 -3.67 12.11 -8.59
C ILE A 428 -3.86 10.93 -9.56
N LYS A 429 -4.11 9.72 -9.05
CA LYS A 429 -4.44 8.54 -9.88
C LYS A 429 -5.66 8.81 -10.78
N GLU A 430 -6.74 9.42 -10.26
CA GLU A 430 -7.92 9.82 -11.06
C GLU A 430 -7.60 10.84 -12.17
N LEU A 431 -6.67 11.76 -11.91
CA LEU A 431 -6.32 12.81 -12.87
C LEU A 431 -5.32 12.32 -13.94
N LEU A 432 -4.42 11.40 -13.60
CA LEU A 432 -3.41 10.87 -14.51
C LEU A 432 -3.90 9.67 -15.32
N VAL A 433 -4.63 8.75 -14.68
CA VAL A 433 -5.09 7.51 -15.32
C VAL A 433 -6.48 7.72 -15.88
N ARG A 434 -6.55 7.87 -17.21
CA ARG A 434 -7.77 8.24 -17.94
C ARG A 434 -8.01 7.32 -19.13
N ARG A 435 -9.28 7.10 -19.49
CA ARG A 435 -9.61 6.32 -20.69
C ARG A 435 -9.12 7.07 -21.93
N PRO A 436 -8.50 6.39 -22.92
CA PRO A 436 -8.19 7.02 -24.19
C PRO A 436 -9.46 7.57 -24.83
N ASN A 437 -9.34 8.65 -25.60
CA ASN A 437 -10.46 9.09 -26.44
C ASN A 437 -10.75 7.96 -27.42
N VAL A 438 -11.94 7.38 -27.33
CA VAL A 438 -12.46 6.55 -28.42
C VAL A 438 -12.83 7.52 -29.52
N SER A 439 -12.01 7.59 -30.58
CA SER A 439 -12.47 8.15 -31.85
C SER A 439 -13.59 7.24 -32.33
N ILE A 440 -14.83 7.73 -32.29
CA ILE A 440 -15.98 7.12 -32.95
C ILE A 440 -15.86 7.41 -34.45
#